data_AF-A0A970RIF3-F1
#
_entry.id   AF-A0A970RIF3-F1
#
_cell.length_a   1.000
_cell.length_b   1.000
_cell.length_c   1.000
_cell.angle_alpha   90.00
_cell.angle_beta   90.00
_cell.angle_gamma   90.00
#
_symmetry.space_group_name_H-M   'P 1'
#
loop_
_entity.id
_entity.type
_entity.pdbx_description
1 polymer ?
#
loop_
_entity_poly.entity_id
_entity_poly.type
_entity_poly.pdbx_seq_one_letter_code
_entity_poly.pdbx_strand_id
1 'polypeptide(L)'
;VGLSWWENGFRHLTNNIRPIEKPEDLKGLKIRVTPDKMRLDTFKALGSSPMPINFGELYTALQQGVVDGQENPYAIIFSNSFFEVQKYLSPTGHIWGSALLCVNSSVWNRLSARDRETVMKLAAKWRDEQRKQTIELEEEFLGKLREKGMEIATVDKAAFQEAVQGVWAEYEGVFGKDLMDLVRKYGK
;
A
#
# COMPACT_ATOMS: atom_id res chain seq x y z
N VAL A 1 8.85 4.88 -20.58
CA VAL A 1 10.23 4.52 -20.17
C VAL A 1 10.29 4.60 -18.65
N GLY A 2 10.65 3.50 -17.98
CA GLY A 2 10.87 3.48 -16.53
C GLY A 2 12.22 4.10 -16.20
N LEU A 3 12.23 5.05 -15.26
CA LEU A 3 13.42 5.81 -14.89
C LEU A 3 14.00 5.32 -13.57
N SER A 4 13.15 5.09 -12.56
CA SER A 4 13.58 4.65 -11.23
C SER A 4 12.39 4.11 -10.42
N TRP A 5 12.64 3.12 -9.57
CA TRP A 5 11.64 2.58 -8.63
C TRP A 5 11.71 3.33 -7.30
N TRP A 6 10.72 4.18 -7.05
CA TRP A 6 10.48 4.92 -5.83
C TRP A 6 9.60 4.11 -4.89
N GLU A 7 9.21 4.69 -3.76
CA GLU A 7 8.47 3.99 -2.72
C GLU A 7 7.19 4.74 -2.35
N ASN A 8 6.10 4.00 -2.18
CA ASN A 8 4.88 4.51 -1.56
C ASN A 8 4.85 4.20 -0.06
N GLY A 9 5.46 3.07 0.32
CA GLY A 9 5.58 2.61 1.71
C GLY A 9 4.71 1.39 2.00
N PHE A 10 4.77 0.93 3.25
CA PHE A 10 3.90 -0.14 3.74
C PHE A 10 2.46 0.35 3.88
N ARG A 11 1.51 -0.54 3.61
CA ARG A 11 0.08 -0.24 3.61
C ARG A 11 -0.56 -0.77 4.91
N HIS A 12 -1.41 0.05 5.50
CA HIS A 12 -2.08 -0.22 6.78
C HIS A 12 -3.58 -0.10 6.61
N LEU A 13 -4.33 -0.89 7.38
CA LEU A 13 -5.78 -0.96 7.27
C LEU A 13 -6.45 0.15 8.06
N THR A 14 -7.53 0.71 7.51
CA THR A 14 -8.48 1.54 8.26
C THR A 14 -9.90 1.04 8.05
N ASN A 15 -10.77 1.25 9.02
CA ASN A 15 -12.21 1.02 8.85
C ASN A 15 -13.05 1.78 9.90
N ASN A 16 -14.38 1.74 9.75
CA ASN A 16 -15.34 2.36 10.68
C ASN A 16 -16.10 1.38 11.59
N ILE A 17 -15.83 0.07 11.49
CA ILE A 17 -16.61 -0.96 12.15
C ILE A 17 -15.96 -1.41 13.46
N ARG A 18 -14.66 -1.76 13.45
CA ARG A 18 -13.94 -2.32 14.61
C ARG A 18 -12.42 -2.26 14.46
N PRO A 19 -11.65 -2.33 15.56
CA PRO A 19 -10.21 -2.61 15.49
C PRO A 19 -9.94 -3.93 14.73
N ILE A 20 -8.85 -3.96 13.96
CA ILE A 20 -8.37 -5.18 13.30
C ILE A 20 -7.06 -5.58 13.97
N GLU A 21 -7.09 -6.64 14.76
CA GLU A 21 -5.91 -7.14 15.47
C GLU A 21 -5.39 -8.42 14.83
N LYS A 22 -6.27 -9.22 14.23
CA LYS A 22 -5.98 -10.50 13.58
C LYS A 22 -6.86 -10.71 12.33
N PRO A 23 -6.53 -11.69 11.45
CA PRO A 23 -7.26 -11.91 10.20
C PRO A 23 -8.77 -12.09 10.36
N GLU A 24 -9.22 -12.76 11.43
CA GLU A 24 -10.66 -13.03 11.65
C GLU A 24 -11.48 -11.75 11.78
N ASP A 25 -10.85 -10.65 12.23
CA ASP A 25 -11.51 -9.36 12.39
C ASP A 25 -11.85 -8.73 11.03
N LEU A 26 -11.28 -9.19 9.92
CA LEU A 26 -11.64 -8.73 8.57
C LEU A 26 -12.94 -9.36 8.04
N LYS A 27 -13.45 -10.39 8.71
CA LYS A 27 -14.58 -11.18 8.22
C LYS A 27 -15.80 -10.30 7.90
N GLY A 28 -16.24 -10.35 6.64
CA GLY A 28 -17.42 -9.65 6.15
C GLY A 28 -17.27 -8.14 5.97
N LEU A 29 -16.10 -7.54 6.26
CA LEU A 29 -15.88 -6.11 6.01
C LEU A 29 -15.79 -5.83 4.52
N LYS A 30 -16.45 -4.76 4.07
CA LYS A 30 -16.31 -4.22 2.71
C LYS A 30 -15.04 -3.36 2.65
N ILE A 31 -13.96 -3.92 2.13
CA ILE A 31 -12.68 -3.21 2.06
C ILE A 31 -12.44 -2.70 0.64
N ARG A 32 -12.27 -1.39 0.48
CA ARG A 32 -11.77 -0.88 -0.79
C ARG A 32 -10.34 -1.33 -0.99
N VAL A 33 -10.05 -1.87 -2.16
CA VAL A 33 -8.68 -2.18 -2.61
C VAL A 33 -8.34 -1.40 -3.87
N THR A 34 -7.04 -1.13 -4.06
CA THR A 34 -6.55 -0.64 -5.36
C THR A 34 -6.82 -1.69 -6.44
N PRO A 35 -7.32 -1.34 -7.64
CA PRO A 35 -7.66 -2.30 -8.70
C PRO A 35 -6.46 -3.17 -9.13
N ASP A 36 -6.31 -4.31 -8.46
CA ASP A 36 -5.22 -5.27 -8.64
C ASP A 36 -5.73 -6.65 -8.19
N LYS A 37 -5.53 -7.67 -9.03
CA LYS A 37 -6.07 -9.01 -8.79
C LYS A 37 -5.48 -9.61 -7.50
N MET A 38 -4.18 -9.45 -7.28
CA MET A 38 -3.50 -9.99 -6.10
C MET A 38 -4.06 -9.38 -4.82
N ARG A 39 -4.29 -8.07 -4.78
CA ARG A 39 -4.97 -7.42 -3.64
C ARG A 39 -6.38 -7.96 -3.43
N LEU A 40 -7.18 -8.11 -4.48
CA LEU A 40 -8.53 -8.68 -4.36
C LEU A 40 -8.49 -10.09 -3.77
N ASP A 41 -7.59 -10.94 -4.21
CA ASP A 41 -7.49 -12.32 -3.73
C ASP A 41 -6.97 -12.37 -2.29
N THR A 42 -5.96 -11.56 -1.93
CA THR A 42 -5.47 -11.43 -0.56
C THR A 42 -6.60 -11.07 0.41
N PHE A 43 -7.38 -10.04 0.09
CA PHE A 43 -8.45 -9.60 0.98
C PHE A 43 -9.65 -10.56 1.01
N LYS A 44 -9.92 -11.30 -0.06
CA LYS A 44 -10.88 -12.42 -0.05
C LYS A 44 -10.41 -13.57 0.82
N ALA A 45 -9.13 -13.95 0.72
CA ALA A 45 -8.53 -15.01 1.53
C ALA A 45 -8.57 -14.67 3.03
N LEU A 46 -8.42 -13.38 3.36
CA LEU A 46 -8.58 -12.85 4.72
C LEU A 46 -10.06 -12.71 5.16
N GLY A 47 -11.02 -13.20 4.38
CA GLY A 47 -12.44 -13.26 4.75
C GLY A 47 -13.24 -11.95 4.59
N SER A 48 -12.64 -10.90 4.03
CA SER A 48 -13.33 -9.64 3.73
C SER A 48 -14.08 -9.71 2.39
N SER A 49 -14.86 -8.68 2.08
CA SER A 49 -15.53 -8.46 0.80
C SER A 49 -14.86 -7.30 0.05
N PRO A 50 -13.74 -7.52 -0.66
CA PRO A 50 -12.99 -6.42 -1.25
C PRO A 50 -13.67 -5.86 -2.50
N MET A 51 -13.63 -4.53 -2.65
CA MET A 51 -14.22 -3.81 -3.77
C MET A 51 -13.15 -2.92 -4.44
N PRO A 52 -12.93 -3.04 -5.77
CA PRO A 52 -12.02 -2.15 -6.47
C PRO A 52 -12.71 -0.79 -6.68
N ILE A 53 -12.15 0.27 -6.11
CA ILE A 53 -12.62 1.66 -6.32
C ILE A 53 -11.41 2.53 -6.66
N ASN A 54 -11.56 3.43 -7.63
CA ASN A 54 -10.49 4.33 -8.02
C ASN A 54 -10.14 5.28 -6.87
N PHE A 55 -8.86 5.66 -6.77
CA PHE A 55 -8.39 6.47 -5.63
C PHE A 55 -9.12 7.82 -5.52
N GLY A 56 -9.45 8.46 -6.65
CA GLY A 56 -10.18 9.74 -6.67
C GLY A 56 -11.62 9.66 -6.15
N GLU A 57 -12.21 8.47 -6.08
CA GLU A 57 -13.57 8.23 -5.57
C GLU A 57 -13.55 7.74 -4.11
N LEU A 58 -12.35 7.44 -3.57
CA LEU A 58 -12.19 6.72 -2.31
C LEU A 58 -12.75 7.50 -1.12
N TYR A 59 -12.42 8.79 -0.98
CA TYR A 59 -12.89 9.59 0.16
C TYR A 59 -14.42 9.59 0.24
N THR A 60 -15.09 9.87 -0.88
CA THR A 60 -16.56 9.89 -0.95
C THR A 60 -17.15 8.50 -0.69
N ALA A 61 -16.54 7.43 -1.20
CA ALA A 61 -17.00 6.07 -0.93
C ALA A 61 -16.93 5.70 0.56
N LEU A 62 -15.88 6.13 1.28
CA LEU A 62 -15.77 5.96 2.73
C LEU A 62 -16.80 6.81 3.47
N GLN A 63 -16.94 8.09 3.08
CA GLN A 63 -17.87 9.03 3.69
C GLN A 63 -19.33 8.56 3.58
N GLN A 64 -19.70 7.96 2.44
CA GLN A 64 -21.05 7.44 2.18
C GLN A 64 -21.27 6.02 2.71
N GLY A 65 -20.25 5.37 3.28
CA GLY A 65 -20.33 3.99 3.77
C GLY A 65 -20.54 2.95 2.65
N VAL A 66 -20.13 3.25 1.42
CA VAL A 66 -20.11 2.26 0.32
C VAL A 66 -19.18 1.10 0.66
N VAL A 67 -18.05 1.43 1.29
CA VAL A 67 -17.08 0.51 1.89
C VAL A 67 -16.88 0.86 3.35
N ASP A 68 -16.60 -0.17 4.16
CA ASP A 68 -16.33 -0.03 5.59
C ASP A 68 -14.94 0.55 5.86
N GLY A 69 -14.00 0.27 4.94
CA GLY A 69 -12.60 0.59 5.12
C GLY A 69 -11.76 0.55 3.86
N GLN A 70 -10.48 0.82 4.03
CA GLN A 70 -9.47 0.83 2.97
C GLN A 70 -8.09 0.49 3.54
N GLU A 71 -7.07 0.47 2.67
CA GLU A 71 -5.69 0.29 3.06
C GLU A 71 -4.77 1.28 2.33
N ASN A 72 -3.83 1.92 3.03
CA ASN A 72 -2.81 2.82 2.47
C ASN A 72 -1.66 3.09 3.46
N PRO A 73 -0.53 3.66 3.01
CA PRO A 73 0.51 4.19 3.89
C PRO A 73 0.02 5.35 4.76
N TYR A 74 0.61 5.56 5.94
CA TYR A 74 0.19 6.62 6.86
C TYR A 74 0.22 8.01 6.22
N ALA A 75 1.25 8.31 5.42
CA ALA A 75 1.36 9.58 4.69
C ALA A 75 0.15 9.81 3.76
N ILE A 76 -0.36 8.77 3.10
CA ILE A 76 -1.54 8.86 2.22
C ILE A 76 -2.82 9.02 3.04
N ILE A 77 -2.97 8.25 4.13
CA ILE A 77 -4.11 8.35 5.04
C ILE A 77 -4.21 9.78 5.61
N PHE A 78 -3.08 10.35 6.01
CA PHE A 78 -3.02 11.71 6.54
C PHE A 78 -3.26 12.79 5.47
N SER A 79 -2.55 12.74 4.34
CA SER A 79 -2.64 13.77 3.30
C SER A 79 -3.99 13.83 2.60
N ASN A 80 -4.78 12.75 2.64
CA ASN A 80 -6.14 12.70 2.08
C ASN A 80 -7.23 12.81 3.15
N SER A 81 -6.86 13.22 4.37
CA SER A 81 -7.78 13.41 5.49
C SER A 81 -8.67 12.20 5.79
N PHE A 82 -8.19 10.98 5.56
CA PHE A 82 -9.00 9.78 5.82
C PHE A 82 -9.36 9.62 7.30
N PHE A 83 -8.61 10.24 8.21
CA PHE A 83 -8.97 10.33 9.64
C PHE A 83 -10.34 11.01 9.89
N GLU A 84 -10.89 11.77 8.94
CA GLU A 84 -12.24 12.37 9.06
C GLU A 84 -13.36 11.37 8.75
N VAL A 85 -13.05 10.33 7.98
CA VAL A 85 -14.02 9.35 7.45
C VAL A 85 -13.67 7.92 7.83
N GLN A 86 -12.67 7.73 8.69
CA GLN A 86 -12.19 6.44 9.20
C GLN A 86 -11.84 6.53 10.67
N LYS A 87 -12.41 5.65 11.48
CA LYS A 87 -12.25 5.65 12.93
C LYS A 87 -11.04 4.84 13.42
N TYR A 88 -10.87 3.63 12.89
CA TYR A 88 -9.86 2.67 13.33
C TYR A 88 -8.69 2.63 12.35
N LEU A 89 -7.46 2.57 12.85
CA LEU A 89 -6.24 2.30 12.10
C LEU A 89 -5.55 1.06 12.68
N SER A 90 -5.24 0.09 11.82
CA SER A 90 -4.49 -1.11 12.18
C SER A 90 -3.15 -1.12 11.44
N PRO A 91 -2.01 -0.97 12.14
CA PRO A 91 -0.64 -1.04 11.62
C PRO A 91 -0.22 -2.39 10.99
N THR A 92 -0.99 -2.90 10.03
CA THR A 92 -0.79 -4.24 9.46
C THR A 92 0.46 -4.37 8.60
N GLY A 93 0.84 -3.34 7.83
CA GLY A 93 2.05 -3.37 7.00
C GLY A 93 2.05 -4.54 6.01
N HIS A 94 0.86 -4.91 5.51
CA HIS A 94 0.61 -6.19 4.83
C HIS A 94 1.09 -6.20 3.37
N ILE A 95 1.29 -5.03 2.78
CA ILE A 95 1.81 -4.86 1.41
C ILE A 95 2.81 -3.71 1.41
N TRP A 96 4.00 -3.94 0.87
CA TRP A 96 4.94 -2.89 0.50
C TRP A 96 4.61 -2.37 -0.91
N GLY A 97 4.41 -1.06 -1.04
CA GLY A 97 4.11 -0.42 -2.32
C GLY A 97 5.32 0.25 -2.95
N SER A 98 5.77 -0.23 -4.11
CA SER A 98 6.68 0.53 -4.98
C SER A 98 5.95 1.61 -5.78
N ALA A 99 6.66 2.66 -6.20
CA ALA A 99 6.18 3.64 -7.17
C ALA A 99 7.13 3.71 -8.38
N LEU A 100 6.65 3.59 -9.61
CA LEU A 100 7.51 3.72 -10.79
C LEU A 100 7.54 5.17 -11.27
N LEU A 101 8.70 5.83 -11.19
CA LEU A 101 8.91 7.06 -11.93
C LEU A 101 9.10 6.72 -13.40
N CYS A 102 8.19 7.17 -14.25
CA CYS A 102 8.24 6.92 -15.69
C CYS A 102 7.95 8.18 -16.51
N VAL A 103 8.43 8.18 -17.75
CA VAL A 103 8.20 9.23 -18.73
C VAL A 103 7.68 8.64 -20.03
N ASN A 104 6.86 9.42 -20.76
CA ASN A 104 6.40 9.06 -22.09
C ASN A 104 7.60 8.77 -23.02
N SER A 105 7.52 7.68 -23.78
CA SER A 105 8.62 7.26 -24.67
C SER A 105 8.93 8.27 -25.75
N SER A 106 7.93 8.96 -26.30
CA SER A 106 8.13 9.99 -27.32
C SER A 106 8.86 11.21 -26.77
N VAL A 107 8.57 11.59 -25.52
CA VAL A 107 9.31 12.67 -24.83
C VAL A 107 10.74 12.24 -24.57
N TRP A 108 10.94 11.03 -24.03
CA TRP A 108 12.27 10.48 -23.77
C TRP A 108 13.15 10.44 -25.01
N ASN A 109 12.58 10.01 -26.14
CA ASN A 109 13.29 9.86 -27.40
C ASN A 109 13.69 11.20 -28.03
N ARG A 110 13.09 12.32 -27.62
CA ARG A 110 13.47 13.68 -28.06
C ARG A 110 14.60 14.29 -27.22
N LEU A 111 14.85 13.77 -26.02
CA LEU A 111 15.93 14.27 -25.17
C LEU A 111 17.30 13.92 -25.77
N SER A 112 18.25 14.83 -25.61
CA SER A 112 19.65 14.58 -25.92
C SER A 112 20.23 13.47 -25.02
N ALA A 113 21.32 12.85 -25.44
CA ALA A 113 22.00 11.83 -24.62
C ALA A 113 22.40 12.39 -23.24
N ARG A 114 22.90 13.64 -23.20
CA ARG A 114 23.26 14.35 -21.97
C ARG A 114 22.07 14.56 -21.03
N ASP A 115 20.92 14.93 -21.59
CA ASP A 115 19.72 15.16 -20.78
C ASP A 115 19.15 13.84 -20.25
N ARG A 116 19.16 12.78 -21.05
CA ARG A 116 18.76 11.44 -20.59
C ARG A 116 19.61 10.97 -19.43
N GLU A 117 20.94 11.12 -19.52
CA GLU A 117 21.87 10.78 -18.44
C GLU A 117 21.57 11.59 -17.18
N THR A 118 21.36 12.91 -17.33
CA THR A 118 21.02 13.82 -16.23
C THR A 118 19.72 13.40 -15.54
N VAL A 119 18.68 13.10 -16.31
CA VAL A 119 17.38 12.65 -15.78
C VAL A 119 17.53 11.33 -15.02
N MET A 120 18.24 10.33 -15.56
CA MET A 120 18.46 9.05 -14.87
C MET A 120 19.21 9.25 -13.55
N LYS A 121 20.27 10.08 -13.56
CA LYS A 121 21.07 10.38 -12.36
C LYS A 121 20.22 11.05 -11.27
N LEU A 122 19.41 12.04 -11.64
CA LEU A 122 18.56 12.75 -10.69
C LEU A 122 17.39 11.87 -10.21
N ALA A 123 16.81 11.04 -11.07
CA ALA A 123 15.77 10.08 -10.71
C ALA A 123 16.26 9.04 -9.68
N ALA A 124 17.54 8.64 -9.74
CA ALA A 124 18.15 7.78 -8.74
C ALA A 124 18.44 8.53 -7.42
N LYS A 125 19.04 9.73 -7.51
CA LYS A 125 19.33 10.56 -6.33
C LYS A 125 18.08 10.83 -5.50
N TRP A 126 17.00 11.28 -6.15
CA TRP A 126 15.77 11.64 -5.45
C TRP A 126 14.95 10.43 -5.00
N ARG A 127 15.09 9.27 -5.65
CA ARG A 127 14.57 8.01 -5.12
C ARG A 127 15.17 7.73 -3.73
N ASP A 128 16.49 7.80 -3.61
CA ASP A 128 17.18 7.44 -2.36
C ASP A 128 16.79 8.40 -1.23
N GLU A 129 16.69 9.69 -1.54
CA GLU A 129 16.19 10.71 -0.62
C GLU A 129 14.72 10.47 -0.22
N GLN A 130 13.84 10.18 -1.18
CA GLN A 130 12.43 9.95 -0.93
C GLN A 130 12.18 8.69 -0.07
N ARG A 131 12.96 7.62 -0.28
CA ARG A 131 12.89 6.41 0.55
C ARG A 131 13.35 6.67 1.98
N LYS A 132 14.44 7.44 2.15
CA LYS A 132 14.90 7.86 3.48
C LYS A 132 13.80 8.63 4.22
N GLN A 133 13.17 9.60 3.56
CA GLN A 133 12.08 10.38 4.14
C GLN A 133 10.84 9.51 4.45
N THR A 134 10.54 8.51 3.63
CA THR A 134 9.41 7.60 3.88
C THR A 134 9.57 6.86 5.19
N ILE A 135 10.79 6.38 5.48
CA ILE A 135 11.12 5.70 6.74
C ILE A 135 11.12 6.68 7.91
N GLU A 136 11.76 7.84 7.75
CA GLU A 136 11.89 8.84 8.83
C GLU A 136 10.54 9.41 9.27
N LEU A 137 9.60 9.57 8.34
CA LEU A 137 8.30 10.19 8.61
C LEU A 137 7.19 9.18 8.97
N GLU A 138 7.47 7.86 8.92
CA GLU A 138 6.43 6.84 9.15
C GLU A 138 5.81 6.98 10.56
N GLU A 139 6.66 7.03 11.59
CA GLU A 139 6.23 7.23 12.98
C GLU A 139 5.63 8.62 13.22
N GLU A 140 6.13 9.64 12.52
CA GLU A 140 5.56 10.99 12.59
C GLU A 140 4.11 11.01 12.08
N PHE A 141 3.84 10.41 10.92
CA PHE A 141 2.48 10.35 10.39
C PHE A 141 1.57 9.46 11.23
N LEU A 142 2.07 8.36 11.80
CA LEU A 142 1.30 7.56 12.75
C LEU A 142 0.92 8.38 13.99
N GLY A 143 1.86 9.16 14.53
CA GLY A 143 1.62 10.11 15.62
C GLY A 143 0.55 11.14 15.28
N LYS A 144 0.65 11.76 14.10
CA LYS A 144 -0.35 12.73 13.61
C LYS A 144 -1.74 12.12 13.44
N LEU A 145 -1.84 10.88 12.94
CA LEU A 145 -3.13 10.18 12.81
C LEU A 145 -3.75 9.90 14.18
N ARG A 146 -2.93 9.57 15.19
CA ARG A 146 -3.38 9.43 16.57
C ARG A 146 -3.88 10.76 17.15
N GLU A 147 -3.16 11.86 16.91
CA GLU A 147 -3.59 13.22 17.33
C GLU A 147 -4.89 13.67 16.64
N LYS A 148 -5.16 13.17 15.42
CA LYS A 148 -6.43 13.36 14.72
C LYS A 148 -7.58 12.49 15.27
N GLY A 149 -7.32 11.67 16.28
CA GLY A 149 -8.35 10.92 17.00
C GLY A 149 -8.60 9.51 16.47
N MET A 150 -7.76 8.99 15.57
CA MET A 150 -7.87 7.60 15.14
C MET A 150 -7.51 6.63 16.27
N GLU A 151 -8.29 5.56 16.42
CA GLU A 151 -8.01 4.47 17.35
C GLU A 151 -7.00 3.49 16.70
N ILE A 152 -5.80 3.41 17.27
CA ILE A 152 -4.69 2.60 16.74
C ILE A 152 -4.70 1.21 17.38
N ALA A 153 -4.95 0.16 16.59
CA ALA A 153 -4.97 -1.22 17.07
C ALA A 153 -3.56 -1.82 17.20
N THR A 154 -3.42 -2.85 18.03
CA THR A 154 -2.25 -3.73 18.03
C THR A 154 -2.52 -4.93 17.12
N VAL A 155 -1.56 -5.29 16.26
CA VAL A 155 -1.76 -6.30 15.20
C VAL A 155 -0.84 -7.50 15.41
N ASP A 156 -1.41 -8.70 15.34
CA ASP A 156 -0.67 -9.95 15.16
C ASP A 156 -0.29 -10.15 13.69
N LYS A 157 0.86 -9.58 13.29
CA LYS A 157 1.35 -9.67 11.91
C LYS A 157 1.65 -11.13 11.49
N ALA A 158 2.01 -12.01 12.42
CA ALA A 158 2.32 -13.40 12.11
C ALA A 158 1.06 -14.14 11.67
N ALA A 159 -0.07 -13.91 12.35
CA ALA A 159 -1.37 -14.47 11.94
C ALA A 159 -1.77 -14.04 10.52
N PHE A 160 -1.52 -12.77 10.14
CA PHE A 160 -1.74 -12.31 8.77
C PHE A 160 -0.84 -13.00 7.76
N GLN A 161 0.45 -13.17 8.07
CA GLN A 161 1.39 -13.87 7.19
C GLN A 161 0.99 -15.34 6.97
N GLU A 162 0.52 -16.02 8.01
CA GLU A 162 0.03 -17.40 7.93
C GLU A 162 -1.24 -17.50 7.08
N ALA A 163 -2.22 -16.61 7.31
CA ALA A 163 -3.51 -16.64 6.62
C ALA A 163 -3.41 -16.45 5.09
N VAL A 164 -2.33 -15.83 4.60
CA VAL A 164 -2.14 -15.56 3.16
C VAL A 164 -1.23 -16.57 2.45
N GLN A 165 -0.74 -17.62 3.11
CA GLN A 165 0.17 -18.60 2.48
C GLN A 165 -0.43 -19.25 1.23
N GLY A 166 -1.75 -19.49 1.20
CA GLY A 166 -2.44 -19.97 0.01
C GLY A 166 -2.35 -19.03 -1.20
N VAL A 167 -2.37 -17.71 -0.96
CA VAL A 167 -2.21 -16.69 -2.00
C VAL A 167 -0.77 -16.70 -2.52
N TRP A 168 0.22 -16.81 -1.64
CA TRP A 168 1.62 -16.94 -2.07
C TRP A 168 1.85 -18.17 -2.96
N ALA A 169 1.22 -19.30 -2.63
CA ALA A 169 1.30 -20.51 -3.44
C ALA A 169 0.62 -20.34 -4.81
N GLU A 170 -0.55 -19.70 -4.88
CA GLU A 170 -1.23 -19.41 -6.15
C GLU A 170 -0.36 -18.52 -7.06
N TYR A 171 0.21 -17.46 -6.51
CA TYR A 171 0.95 -16.47 -7.29
C TYR A 171 2.38 -16.89 -7.66
N GLU A 172 2.93 -17.96 -7.07
CA GLU A 172 4.16 -18.57 -7.57
C GLU A 172 3.98 -19.12 -9.00
N GLY A 173 2.78 -19.65 -9.32
CA GLY A 173 2.45 -20.07 -10.69
C GLY A 173 2.37 -18.92 -11.69
N VAL A 174 2.14 -17.68 -11.21
CA VAL A 174 2.02 -16.48 -12.05
C VAL A 174 3.38 -15.81 -12.25
N PHE A 175 4.15 -15.66 -11.18
CA PHE A 175 5.42 -14.91 -11.18
C PHE A 175 6.66 -15.78 -11.38
N GLY A 176 6.51 -17.11 -11.21
CA GLY A 176 7.61 -18.05 -11.30
C GLY A 176 8.46 -18.10 -10.02
N LYS A 177 9.09 -19.26 -9.82
CA LYS A 177 9.87 -19.56 -8.62
C LYS A 177 11.01 -18.57 -8.38
N ASP A 178 11.72 -18.15 -9.43
CA ASP A 178 12.89 -17.28 -9.30
C ASP A 178 12.56 -15.92 -8.67
N LEU A 179 11.46 -15.28 -9.12
CA LEU A 179 11.03 -14.00 -8.55
C LEU A 179 10.53 -14.18 -7.12
N MET A 180 9.78 -15.25 -6.86
CA MET A 180 9.27 -15.53 -5.51
C MET A 180 10.41 -15.82 -4.53
N ASP A 181 11.47 -16.51 -4.95
CA ASP A 181 12.64 -16.78 -4.11
C ASP A 181 13.44 -15.51 -3.81
N LEU A 182 13.55 -14.58 -4.77
CA LEU A 182 14.13 -13.27 -4.52
C LEU A 182 13.33 -12.50 -3.45
N VAL A 183 12.00 -12.51 -3.55
CA VAL A 183 11.14 -11.86 -2.56
C VAL A 183 11.28 -12.53 -1.20
N ARG A 184 11.32 -13.87 -1.10
CA ARG A 184 11.55 -14.58 0.18
C ARG A 184 12.91 -14.28 0.80
N LYS A 185 13.93 -14.07 -0.04
CA LYS A 185 15.29 -13.78 0.39
C LYS A 185 15.45 -12.34 0.91
N TYR A 186 14.86 -11.38 0.22
CA TYR A 186 15.08 -9.94 0.45
C TYR A 186 13.89 -9.19 1.04
N GLY A 187 12.70 -9.78 1.07
CA GLY A 187 11.48 -9.19 1.63
C GLY A 187 11.29 -9.43 3.12
N LYS A 188 12.38 -9.74 3.84
CA LYS A 188 12.40 -9.86 5.30
C LYS A 188 12.71 -8.52 5.95
#